data_AF-A0A7S9CN49-F1
#
_entry.id   AF-A0A7S9CN49-F1
#
_cell.length_a   1.000
_cell.length_b   1.000
_cell.length_c   1.000
_cell.angle_alpha   90.00
_cell.angle_beta   90.00
_cell.angle_gamma   90.00
#
_symmetry.space_group_name_H-M   'P 1'
#
loop_
_entity.id
_entity.type
_entity.pdbx_description
1 polymer ?
#
loop_
_entity_poly.entity_id
_entity_poly.type
_entity_poly.pdbx_seq_one_letter_code
_entity_poly.pdbx_strand_id
1 'polypeptide(L)'
;MSIFGKIMGAIFGSSASAAPAGGAAPAGGTATSSAPAAGGSSSTSSSSYAAPAPGQTVDVAPILDAAVKAKGEKLEWRTSIVDLMKALDIDSSLSARKELAHELGYTGDTNDSASMNIWLHKQVMTKLAANGGKLPPDIKH
;
A
#
# COMPACT_ATOMS: atom_id res chain seq x y z
N MET A 1 6.98 -7.37 -18.22
CA MET A 1 7.11 -6.64 -16.93
C MET A 1 6.31 -7.40 -15.91
N SER A 2 6.97 -8.02 -14.92
CA SER A 2 6.35 -8.92 -13.96
C SER A 2 5.16 -8.30 -13.22
N ILE A 3 4.04 -9.03 -13.16
CA ILE A 3 2.84 -8.63 -12.42
C ILE A 3 3.16 -8.41 -10.94
N PHE A 4 3.92 -9.32 -10.34
CA PHE A 4 4.35 -9.18 -8.97
C PHE A 4 5.18 -7.90 -8.73
N GLY A 5 6.05 -7.55 -9.69
CA GLY A 5 6.82 -6.31 -9.64
C GLY A 5 5.93 -5.06 -9.69
N LYS A 6 4.85 -5.08 -10.49
CA LYS A 6 3.85 -3.99 -10.53
C LYS A 6 3.10 -3.87 -9.20
N ILE A 7 2.71 -4.99 -8.59
CA ILE A 7 2.07 -5.03 -7.27
C ILE A 7 3.00 -4.39 -6.22
N MET A 8 4.26 -4.82 -6.18
CA MET A 8 5.25 -4.25 -5.27
C MET A 8 5.49 -2.76 -5.54
N GLY A 9 5.66 -2.37 -6.80
CA GLY A 9 5.83 -0.96 -7.18
C GLY A 9 4.63 -0.10 -6.75
N ALA A 10 3.41 -0.61 -6.85
CA ALA A 10 2.22 0.11 -6.41
C ALA A 10 2.13 0.21 -4.88
N ILE A 11 2.50 -0.85 -4.14
CA ILE A 11 2.43 -0.85 -2.67
C ILE A 11 3.58 -0.05 -2.05
N PHE A 12 4.82 -0.36 -2.41
CA PHE A 12 6.02 0.30 -1.89
C PHE A 12 6.26 1.68 -2.52
N GLY A 13 5.86 1.89 -3.79
CA GLY A 13 5.93 3.21 -4.44
C GLY A 13 4.83 4.17 -3.99
N SER A 14 3.67 3.66 -3.55
CA SER A 14 2.66 4.49 -2.89
C SER A 14 3.09 4.90 -1.47
N SER A 15 4.07 4.23 -0.86
CA SER A 15 4.65 4.63 0.43
C SER A 15 5.36 6.00 0.41
N ALA A 16 5.69 6.54 -0.77
CA ALA A 16 6.18 7.92 -0.90
C ALA A 16 5.06 8.97 -0.79
N SER A 17 3.80 8.57 -0.97
CA SER A 17 2.61 9.43 -0.91
C SER A 17 1.71 9.12 0.30
N ALA A 18 1.80 7.90 0.84
CA ALA A 18 1.17 7.48 2.09
C ALA A 18 2.10 7.73 3.29
N ALA A 19 2.61 8.96 3.42
CA ALA A 19 2.92 9.47 4.75
C ALA A 19 1.60 9.53 5.53
N PRO A 20 1.58 9.15 6.81
CA PRO A 20 0.35 8.97 7.56
C PRO A 20 -0.44 10.26 7.54
N ALA A 21 -1.75 10.13 7.36
CA ALA A 21 -2.73 11.10 7.82
C ALA A 21 -2.62 11.22 9.36
N GLY A 22 -1.54 11.85 9.83
CA GLY A 22 -1.57 12.62 11.06
C GLY A 22 -2.37 13.86 10.72
N GLY A 23 -3.64 13.86 11.10
CA GLY A 23 -4.54 14.97 10.87
C GLY A 23 -3.94 16.28 11.38
N ALA A 24 -3.61 17.17 10.46
CA ALA A 24 -3.59 18.60 10.72
C ALA A 24 -4.63 19.21 9.76
N ALA A 25 -5.79 19.53 10.35
CA ALA A 25 -6.87 20.23 9.67
C ALA A 25 -6.37 21.53 9.01
N PRO A 26 -6.95 21.96 7.88
CA PRO A 26 -6.67 23.26 7.31
C PRO A 26 -7.42 24.29 8.17
N ALA A 27 -6.75 24.85 9.18
CA ALA A 27 -7.28 26.03 9.86
C ALA A 27 -7.04 27.24 8.96
N GLY A 28 -7.98 27.47 8.03
CA GLY A 28 -8.22 28.78 7.49
C GLY A 28 -8.68 29.72 8.61
N GLY A 29 -8.01 30.87 8.74
CA GLY A 29 -8.33 31.90 9.70
C GLY A 29 -7.72 33.23 9.27
N THR A 30 -8.54 34.06 8.66
CA THR A 30 -8.31 35.42 8.15
C THR A 30 -8.01 36.45 9.24
N ALA A 31 -6.78 36.95 9.34
CA ALA A 31 -6.53 38.22 10.02
C ALA A 31 -5.67 39.15 9.17
N THR A 32 -6.17 40.38 9.09
CA THR A 32 -5.81 41.48 8.21
C THR A 32 -4.56 42.24 8.66
N SER A 33 -3.90 42.83 7.67
CA SER A 33 -3.18 44.12 7.67
C SER A 33 -1.89 44.36 8.49
N SER A 34 -0.84 44.60 7.69
CA SER A 34 0.08 45.75 7.74
C SER A 34 1.37 45.67 8.58
N ALA A 35 2.47 45.63 7.82
CA ALA A 35 3.91 45.71 8.07
C ALA A 35 4.44 47.01 8.75
N PRO A 36 5.77 47.24 8.86
CA PRO A 36 6.91 46.37 9.22
C PRO A 36 7.83 46.99 10.31
N ALA A 37 8.73 46.21 10.93
CA ALA A 37 10.13 46.61 11.20
C ALA A 37 10.92 45.56 12.02
N ALA A 38 12.10 45.22 11.48
CA ALA A 38 13.38 44.92 12.15
C ALA A 38 13.49 43.89 13.30
N GLY A 39 14.39 42.91 13.10
CA GLY A 39 15.29 42.46 14.18
C GLY A 39 15.35 40.96 14.48
N GLY A 40 16.27 40.26 13.81
CA GLY A 40 17.16 39.21 14.34
C GLY A 40 16.71 38.18 15.40
N SER A 41 16.58 36.94 14.93
CA SER A 41 17.15 35.68 15.49
C SER A 41 16.62 35.04 16.79
N SER A 42 15.94 33.89 16.60
CA SER A 42 16.03 32.58 17.30
C SER A 42 15.82 32.53 18.84
N SER A 43 14.93 31.72 19.41
CA SER A 43 14.87 30.25 19.29
C SER A 43 13.52 29.68 19.75
N THR A 44 13.07 28.64 19.07
CA THR A 44 11.76 27.97 19.19
C THR A 44 11.72 26.86 20.24
N SER A 45 10.52 26.70 20.80
CA SER A 45 10.01 25.67 21.68
C SER A 45 10.44 24.23 21.37
N SER A 46 10.66 23.47 22.45
CA SER A 46 10.78 22.02 22.44
C SER A 46 9.48 21.38 21.95
N SER A 47 9.52 20.76 20.78
CA SER A 47 8.53 19.78 20.33
C SER A 47 9.22 18.42 20.27
N SER A 48 8.60 17.43 20.91
CA SER A 48 9.06 16.04 20.98
C SER A 48 9.61 15.54 19.65
N TYR A 49 10.88 15.17 19.66
CA TYR A 49 11.49 14.34 18.65
C TYR A 49 10.87 12.94 18.74
N ALA A 50 9.81 12.70 17.98
CA ALA A 50 9.45 11.34 17.60
C ALA A 50 10.63 10.80 16.79
N ALA A 51 11.36 9.87 17.37
CA ALA A 51 12.46 9.18 16.72
C ALA A 51 11.99 8.67 15.35
N PRO A 52 12.77 8.87 14.27
CA PRO A 52 12.48 8.21 13.01
C PRO A 52 12.67 6.72 13.26
N ALA A 53 11.59 5.95 13.27
CA ALA A 53 11.64 4.51 13.47
C ALA A 53 12.52 3.90 12.36
N PRO A 54 13.65 3.24 12.70
CA PRO A 54 14.49 2.60 11.71
C PRO A 54 13.87 1.25 11.36
N GLY A 55 13.45 1.10 10.11
CA GLY A 55 12.83 -0.11 9.58
C GLY A 55 11.51 0.22 8.93
N GLN A 56 11.57 0.72 7.69
CA GLN A 56 10.42 1.13 6.89
C GLN A 56 9.67 -0.12 6.40
N THR A 57 9.10 -0.88 7.32
CA THR A 57 8.15 -1.94 6.96
C THR A 57 6.89 -1.26 6.46
N VAL A 58 6.52 -1.54 5.22
CA VAL A 58 5.38 -0.90 4.59
C VAL A 58 4.13 -1.65 4.98
N ASP A 59 3.26 -1.02 5.77
CA ASP A 59 1.96 -1.57 6.13
C ASP A 59 1.07 -1.70 4.90
N VAL A 60 0.93 -2.94 4.43
CA VAL A 60 0.22 -3.28 3.19
C VAL A 60 -1.28 -3.04 3.35
N ALA A 61 -1.82 -3.34 4.54
CA ALA A 61 -3.25 -3.27 4.82
C ALA A 61 -3.86 -1.87 4.57
N PRO A 62 -3.37 -0.77 5.17
CA PRO A 62 -3.91 0.56 4.91
C PRO A 62 -3.71 1.03 3.47
N ILE A 63 -2.64 0.60 2.80
CA ILE A 63 -2.37 0.97 1.40
C ILE A 63 -3.38 0.31 0.47
N LEU A 64 -3.62 -0.98 0.66
CA LEU A 64 -4.63 -1.71 -0.11
C LEU A 64 -6.04 -1.23 0.23
N ASP A 65 -6.36 -0.97 1.50
CA ASP A 65 -7.66 -0.42 1.89
C ASP A 65 -7.94 0.95 1.24
N ALA A 66 -6.93 1.84 1.23
CA ALA A 66 -7.01 3.12 0.54
C ALA A 66 -7.18 2.95 -0.98
N ALA A 67 -6.46 2.00 -1.59
CA ALA A 67 -6.57 1.71 -3.02
C ALA A 67 -7.96 1.15 -3.39
N VAL A 68 -8.50 0.24 -2.58
CA VAL A 68 -9.87 -0.29 -2.73
C VAL A 68 -10.90 0.82 -2.59
N LYS A 69 -10.75 1.68 -1.58
CA LYS A 69 -11.62 2.83 -1.38
C LYS A 69 -11.56 3.80 -2.55
N ALA A 70 -10.37 4.01 -3.11
CA ALA A 70 -10.17 4.83 -4.30
C ALA A 70 -10.84 4.23 -5.56
N LYS A 71 -10.91 2.89 -5.66
CA LYS A 71 -11.70 2.22 -6.70
C LYS A 71 -13.20 2.37 -6.52
N GLY A 72 -13.68 2.56 -5.29
CA GLY A 72 -15.12 2.68 -4.99
C GLY A 72 -15.89 1.36 -5.09
N GLU A 73 -15.18 0.23 -5.22
CA GLU A 73 -15.75 -1.11 -5.24
C GLU A 73 -15.45 -1.83 -3.92
N LYS A 74 -16.31 -2.77 -3.50
CA LYS A 74 -15.99 -3.66 -2.37
C LYS A 74 -15.11 -4.81 -2.85
N LEU A 75 -13.80 -4.58 -2.85
CA LEU A 75 -12.78 -5.53 -3.31
C LEU A 75 -12.18 -6.28 -2.10
N GLU A 76 -12.32 -7.60 -2.08
CA GLU A 76 -11.81 -8.47 -1.01
C GLU A 76 -10.37 -8.93 -1.28
N TRP A 77 -9.42 -7.98 -1.27
CA TRP A 77 -8.00 -8.25 -1.51
C TRP A 77 -7.37 -9.25 -0.53
N ARG A 78 -8.01 -9.50 0.62
CA ARG A 78 -7.59 -10.41 1.70
C ARG A 78 -7.83 -11.89 1.40
N THR A 79 -8.69 -12.19 0.43
CA THR A 79 -9.04 -13.56 0.03
C THR A 79 -8.91 -13.77 -1.47
N SER A 80 -8.94 -12.68 -2.25
CA SER A 80 -8.95 -12.70 -3.71
C SER A 80 -7.77 -11.95 -4.28
N ILE A 81 -6.90 -12.66 -5.03
CA ILE A 81 -5.80 -11.99 -5.74
C ILE A 81 -6.31 -11.06 -6.85
N VAL A 82 -7.48 -11.37 -7.43
CA VAL A 82 -8.09 -10.51 -8.47
C VAL A 82 -8.53 -9.18 -7.88
N ASP A 83 -9.14 -9.18 -6.71
CA ASP A 83 -9.54 -7.94 -6.04
C ASP A 83 -8.33 -7.10 -5.64
N LEU A 84 -7.24 -7.74 -5.20
CA LEU A 84 -5.96 -7.08 -4.96
C LEU A 84 -5.39 -6.43 -6.23
N MET A 85 -5.42 -7.15 -7.35
CA MET A 85 -4.95 -6.63 -8.63
C MET A 85 -5.83 -5.47 -9.12
N LYS A 86 -7.16 -5.58 -9.01
CA LYS A 86 -8.11 -4.51 -9.34
C LYS A 86 -7.87 -3.26 -8.49
N ALA A 87 -7.63 -3.42 -7.19
CA ALA A 87 -7.37 -2.31 -6.28
C ALA A 87 -6.18 -1.47 -6.74
N LEU A 88 -5.14 -2.14 -7.26
CA LEU A 88 -3.90 -1.52 -7.74
C LEU A 88 -3.95 -1.10 -9.21
N ASP A 89 -5.13 -1.14 -9.85
CA ASP A 89 -5.31 -0.87 -11.29
C ASP A 89 -4.48 -1.78 -12.21
N ILE A 90 -4.28 -3.03 -11.78
CA ILE A 90 -3.55 -4.05 -12.54
C ILE A 90 -4.55 -4.92 -13.31
N ASP A 91 -4.20 -5.28 -14.55
CA ASP A 91 -4.98 -6.21 -15.36
C ASP A 91 -5.23 -7.50 -14.59
N SER A 92 -6.50 -7.73 -14.23
CA SER A 92 -6.94 -8.86 -13.40
C SER A 92 -7.44 -10.04 -14.25
N SER A 93 -7.07 -10.04 -15.54
CA SER A 93 -7.52 -11.02 -16.51
C SER A 93 -6.90 -12.40 -16.26
N LEU A 94 -7.52 -13.45 -16.82
CA LEU A 94 -6.98 -14.81 -16.72
C LEU A 94 -5.54 -14.91 -17.23
N SER A 95 -5.19 -14.15 -18.28
CA SER A 95 -3.83 -14.07 -18.80
C SER A 95 -2.85 -13.55 -17.75
N ALA A 96 -3.18 -12.46 -17.07
CA ALA A 96 -2.38 -11.89 -16.00
C ALA A 96 -2.23 -12.84 -14.80
N ARG A 97 -3.32 -13.51 -14.39
CA ARG A 97 -3.24 -14.57 -13.36
C ARG A 97 -2.32 -15.70 -13.78
N LYS A 98 -2.38 -16.17 -15.02
CA LYS A 98 -1.50 -17.23 -15.53
C LYS A 98 -0.04 -16.79 -15.57
N GLU A 99 0.22 -15.55 -15.98
CA GLU A 99 1.57 -14.98 -15.96
C GLU A 99 2.11 -14.91 -14.52
N LEU A 100 1.32 -14.36 -13.59
CA LEU A 100 1.68 -14.32 -12.17
C LEU A 100 1.90 -15.73 -11.60
N ALA A 101 1.06 -16.69 -11.96
CA ALA A 101 1.21 -18.08 -11.55
C ALA A 101 2.53 -18.68 -12.06
N HIS A 102 2.83 -18.49 -13.34
CA HIS A 102 4.07 -18.94 -13.95
C HIS A 102 5.31 -18.29 -13.30
N GLU A 103 5.26 -16.98 -13.08
CA GLU A 103 6.31 -16.21 -12.39
C GLU A 103 6.57 -16.72 -10.97
N LEU A 104 5.51 -17.11 -10.27
CA LEU A 104 5.59 -17.61 -8.90
C LEU A 104 5.90 -19.11 -8.81
N GLY A 105 5.91 -19.82 -9.95
CA GLY A 105 6.17 -21.26 -10.01
C GLY A 105 4.96 -22.14 -9.66
N TYR A 106 3.74 -21.69 -9.99
CA TYR A 106 2.55 -22.51 -9.83
C TYR A 106 2.58 -23.73 -10.75
N THR A 107 2.52 -24.92 -10.17
CA THR A 107 2.52 -26.21 -10.88
C THR A 107 1.20 -26.96 -10.75
N GLY A 108 0.19 -26.35 -10.12
CA GLY A 108 -1.12 -26.97 -9.92
C GLY A 108 -2.05 -26.84 -11.12
N ASP A 109 -3.27 -27.37 -10.97
CA ASP A 109 -4.31 -27.28 -11.99
C ASP A 109 -4.74 -25.84 -12.22
N THR A 110 -4.59 -25.36 -13.46
CA THR A 110 -5.13 -24.06 -13.91
C THR A 110 -6.61 -24.10 -14.22
N ASN A 111 -7.23 -25.30 -14.24
CA ASN A 111 -8.68 -25.46 -14.36
C ASN A 111 -9.38 -25.17 -13.02
N ASP A 112 -8.72 -25.43 -11.89
CA ASP A 112 -9.26 -25.12 -10.57
C ASP A 112 -8.90 -23.68 -10.17
N SER A 113 -9.71 -22.74 -10.67
CA SER A 113 -9.49 -21.30 -10.40
C SER A 113 -9.57 -20.95 -8.92
N ALA A 114 -10.27 -21.75 -8.09
CA ALA A 114 -10.35 -21.54 -6.65
C ALA A 114 -9.02 -21.85 -5.96
N SER A 115 -8.48 -23.05 -6.14
CA SER A 115 -7.18 -23.46 -5.59
C SER A 115 -6.05 -22.60 -6.15
N MET A 116 -6.08 -22.31 -7.45
CA MET A 116 -5.13 -21.41 -8.08
C MET A 116 -5.17 -20.01 -7.45
N ASN A 117 -6.37 -19.45 -7.21
CA ASN A 117 -6.50 -18.13 -6.59
C ASN A 117 -6.00 -18.10 -5.14
N ILE A 118 -6.35 -19.11 -4.35
CA ILE A 118 -5.91 -19.24 -2.95
C ILE A 118 -4.39 -19.36 -2.89
N TRP A 119 -3.79 -20.19 -3.76
CA TRP A 119 -2.35 -20.38 -3.84
C TRP A 119 -1.63 -19.11 -4.28
N LEU A 120 -2.10 -18.46 -5.37
CA LEU A 120 -1.51 -17.21 -5.86
C LEU A 120 -1.54 -16.13 -4.78
N HIS A 121 -2.68 -15.99 -4.12
CA HIS A 121 -2.87 -15.04 -3.03
C HIS A 121 -1.86 -15.27 -1.91
N LYS A 122 -1.73 -16.50 -1.40
CA LYS A 122 -0.75 -16.87 -0.38
C LYS A 122 0.69 -16.58 -0.81
N GLN A 123 1.02 -16.91 -2.06
CA GLN A 123 2.37 -16.79 -2.57
C GLN A 123 2.76 -15.32 -2.79
N VAL A 124 1.86 -14.50 -3.32
CA VAL A 124 2.03 -13.04 -3.42
C VAL A 124 2.24 -12.43 -2.05
N MET A 125 1.42 -12.79 -1.06
CA MET A 125 1.55 -12.25 0.29
C MET A 125 2.85 -12.67 0.95
N THR A 126 3.25 -13.93 0.82
CA THR A 126 4.55 -14.40 1.31
C THR A 126 5.71 -13.62 0.71
N LYS A 127 5.70 -13.40 -0.60
CA LYS A 127 6.73 -12.61 -1.27
C LYS A 127 6.67 -11.13 -0.86
N LEU A 128 5.48 -10.57 -0.67
CA LEU A 128 5.32 -9.19 -0.22
C LEU A 128 5.88 -8.99 1.18
N ALA A 129 5.62 -9.92 2.09
CA ALA A 129 6.21 -9.93 3.43
C ALA A 129 7.73 -10.08 3.42
N ALA A 130 8.25 -10.97 2.57
CA ALA A 130 9.69 -11.14 2.40
C ALA A 130 10.40 -9.88 1.88
N ASN A 131 9.68 -8.99 1.17
CA ASN A 131 10.22 -7.73 0.65
C ASN A 131 9.97 -6.53 1.59
N GLY A 132 9.58 -6.77 2.85
CA GLY A 132 9.37 -5.72 3.85
C GLY A 132 7.93 -5.21 3.96
N GLY A 133 6.96 -5.91 3.35
CA GLY A 133 5.54 -5.64 3.51
C GLY A 133 5.01 -6.18 4.84
N LYS A 134 4.37 -5.34 5.65
CA LYS A 134 3.69 -5.77 6.86
C LYS A 134 2.26 -6.18 6.52
N LEU A 135 1.98 -7.48 6.62
CA LEU A 135 0.67 -8.07 6.36
C LEU A 135 -0.17 -8.10 7.66
N PRO A 136 -1.50 -7.96 7.55
CA PRO A 136 -2.37 -8.13 8.70
C PRO A 136 -2.45 -9.60 9.14
N PRO A 137 -2.66 -9.87 10.44
CA PRO A 137 -2.65 -11.23 11.01
C PRO A 137 -3.79 -12.12 10.48
N ASP A 138 -4.86 -11.52 9.92
CA ASP A 138 -5.97 -12.26 9.34
C ASP A 138 -5.64 -12.91 7.98
N ILE A 139 -4.52 -12.53 7.35
CA ILE A 139 -4.03 -13.22 6.17
C ILE A 139 -3.50 -14.60 6.62
N LYS A 140 -4.29 -15.64 6.36
CA LYS A 140 -3.90 -17.03 6.60
C LYS A 140 -2.82 -17.43 5.59
N HIS A 141 -1.58 -17.64 6.06
CA HIS A 141 -0.50 -18.28 5.31
C HIS A 141 -0.73 -19.77 5.08
#